data_AF-A0A0E0QUE7-F1
#
_entry.id   AF-A0A0E0QUE7-F1
#
_cell.length_a   1.000
_cell.length_b   1.000
_cell.length_c   1.000
_cell.angle_alpha   90.00
_cell.angle_beta   90.00
_cell.angle_gamma   90.00
#
_symmetry.space_group_name_H-M   'P 1'
#
loop_
_entity.id
_entity.type
_entity.pdbx_description
1 polymer ?
#
loop_
_entity_poly.entity_id
_entity_poly.type
_entity_poly.pdbx_seq_one_letter_code
_entity_poly.pdbx_strand_id
1 'polypeptide(L)'
;MEGLAILACRADVDAFLASLGVDPGELAGLELPATVDVMRERVEFLQSLGLSNEGLAAYPLALGCSVRKNMVPVLDYLGKLGVRQDALPDLLRRYPQVLHASVVVDLAPVVKYLQVMDVRPHEVPRVLERVEFLHSLGLSARCI
;
A
#
# COMPACT_ATOMS: atom_id res chain seq x y z
N MET A 1 -10.09 33.05 -6.02
CA MET A 1 -9.01 32.59 -6.94
C MET A 1 -8.42 31.25 -6.50
N GLU A 2 -8.43 30.91 -5.22
CA GLU A 2 -7.91 29.61 -4.70
C GLU A 2 -8.67 28.39 -5.22
N GLY A 3 -9.99 28.48 -5.41
CA GLY A 3 -10.79 27.35 -5.91
C GLY A 3 -10.45 26.91 -7.35
N LEU A 4 -10.08 27.84 -8.23
CA LEU A 4 -9.70 27.53 -9.63
C LEU A 4 -8.33 26.85 -9.70
N ALA A 5 -7.39 27.23 -8.84
CA ALA A 5 -6.07 26.59 -8.77
C ALA A 5 -6.16 25.16 -8.23
N ILE A 6 -6.99 24.92 -7.20
CA ILE A 6 -7.22 23.57 -6.64
C ILE A 6 -7.88 22.65 -7.68
N LEU A 7 -8.86 23.15 -8.44
CA LEU A 7 -9.51 22.41 -9.52
C LEU A 7 -8.56 22.08 -10.68
N ALA A 8 -7.66 23.00 -11.06
CA ALA A 8 -6.66 22.77 -12.11
C ALA A 8 -5.60 21.73 -11.68
N CYS A 9 -5.11 21.82 -10.44
CA CYS A 9 -4.16 20.87 -9.88
C CYS A 9 -4.66 19.42 -9.87
N ARG A 10 -5.96 19.22 -9.65
CA ARG A 10 -6.56 17.88 -9.70
C ARG A 10 -6.60 17.31 -11.12
N ALA A 11 -6.89 18.14 -12.12
CA ALA A 11 -6.93 17.71 -13.52
C ALA A 11 -5.56 17.23 -14.03
N ASP A 12 -4.47 17.90 -13.63
CA ASP A 12 -3.11 17.49 -14.00
C ASP A 12 -2.72 16.15 -13.36
N VAL A 13 -3.11 15.94 -12.09
CA VAL A 13 -2.91 14.66 -11.39
C VAL A 13 -3.73 13.56 -12.04
N ASP A 14 -5.00 13.82 -12.35
CA ASP A 14 -5.89 12.87 -13.01
C ASP A 14 -5.35 12.45 -14.38
N ALA A 15 -4.83 13.40 -15.17
CA ALA A 15 -4.18 13.13 -16.46
C ALA A 15 -2.89 12.31 -16.29
N PHE A 16 -2.08 12.61 -15.27
CA PHE A 16 -0.89 11.82 -14.95
C PHE A 16 -1.27 10.38 -14.60
N LEU A 17 -2.29 10.16 -13.78
CA LEU A 17 -2.77 8.82 -13.43
C LEU A 17 -3.32 8.05 -14.62
N ALA A 18 -4.10 8.71 -15.47
CA ALA A 18 -4.58 8.12 -16.71
C ALA A 18 -3.42 7.68 -17.63
N SER A 19 -2.31 8.44 -17.66
CA SER A 19 -1.10 8.06 -18.42
C SER A 19 -0.41 6.80 -17.89
N LEU A 20 -0.65 6.43 -16.63
CA LEU A 20 -0.18 5.19 -16.00
C LEU A 20 -1.18 4.03 -16.16
N GLY A 21 -2.32 4.26 -16.80
CA GLY A 21 -3.41 3.29 -16.94
C GLY A 21 -4.34 3.20 -15.72
N VAL A 22 -4.23 4.14 -14.78
CA VAL A 22 -5.09 4.22 -13.59
C VAL A 22 -6.29 5.11 -13.91
N ASP A 23 -7.51 4.63 -13.67
CA ASP A 23 -8.73 5.45 -13.72
C ASP A 23 -8.83 6.33 -12.46
N PRO A 24 -8.74 7.67 -12.56
CA PRO A 24 -8.89 8.56 -11.42
C PRO A 24 -10.26 8.45 -10.73
N GLY A 25 -11.29 7.97 -11.45
CA GLY A 25 -12.62 7.70 -10.92
C GLY A 25 -12.63 6.64 -9.82
N GLU A 26 -11.73 5.65 -9.90
CA GLU A 26 -11.57 4.61 -8.85
C GLU A 26 -10.97 5.16 -7.55
N LEU A 27 -10.37 6.35 -7.62
CA LEU A 27 -9.79 7.06 -6.49
C LEU A 27 -10.71 8.17 -5.96
N ALA A 28 -11.94 8.26 -6.47
CA ALA A 28 -12.91 9.25 -6.02
C ALA A 28 -13.22 9.05 -4.53
N GLY A 29 -12.85 10.05 -3.71
CA GLY A 29 -13.02 10.01 -2.26
C GLY A 29 -11.70 9.87 -1.49
N LEU A 30 -10.59 9.57 -2.16
CA LEU A 30 -9.27 9.59 -1.54
C LEU A 30 -8.65 11.00 -1.55
N GLU A 31 -7.95 11.33 -0.47
CA GLU A 31 -7.09 12.52 -0.42
C GLU A 31 -5.77 12.25 -1.15
N LEU A 32 -5.75 12.60 -2.44
CA LEU A 32 -4.54 12.53 -3.26
C LEU A 32 -3.67 13.78 -3.11
N PRO A 33 -2.37 13.69 -3.43
CA PRO A 33 -1.50 14.87 -3.49
C PRO A 33 -2.04 15.94 -4.42
N ALA A 34 -1.81 17.21 -4.04
CA ALA A 34 -2.24 18.35 -4.82
C ALA A 34 -1.37 18.62 -6.07
N THR A 35 -0.23 17.96 -6.23
CA THR A 35 0.66 18.20 -7.38
C THR A 35 1.12 16.89 -8.01
N VAL A 36 1.38 16.94 -9.32
CA VAL A 36 1.91 15.81 -10.09
C VAL A 36 3.27 15.37 -9.56
N ASP A 37 4.14 16.28 -9.13
CA ASP A 37 5.47 15.92 -8.62
C ASP A 37 5.37 15.04 -7.36
N VAL A 38 4.51 15.41 -6.41
CA VAL A 38 4.31 14.60 -5.20
C VAL A 38 3.63 13.27 -5.55
N MET A 39 2.72 13.26 -6.52
CA MET A 39 2.10 12.01 -6.97
C MET A 39 3.11 11.10 -7.68
N ARG A 40 4.01 11.67 -8.47
CA ARG A 40 5.09 10.97 -9.16
C ARG A 40 6.04 10.32 -8.15
N GLU A 41 6.45 11.04 -7.10
CA GLU A 41 7.27 10.46 -6.02
C GLU A 41 6.60 9.22 -5.39
N ARG A 42 5.27 9.24 -5.21
CA ARG A 42 4.53 8.08 -4.69
C ARG A 42 4.56 6.90 -5.66
N VAL A 43 4.32 7.18 -6.95
CA VAL A 43 4.35 6.17 -8.02
C VAL A 43 5.74 5.54 -8.13
N GLU A 44 6.78 6.37 -8.19
CA GLU A 44 8.18 5.91 -8.27
C GLU A 44 8.57 5.08 -7.04
N PHE A 45 8.10 5.46 -5.86
CA PHE A 45 8.31 4.67 -4.65
C PHE A 45 7.63 3.29 -4.76
N LEU A 46 6.36 3.23 -5.16
CA LEU A 46 5.66 1.94 -5.36
C LEU A 46 6.34 1.08 -6.43
N GLN A 47 6.80 1.69 -7.52
CA GLN A 47 7.57 1.02 -8.57
C GLN A 47 8.90 0.48 -8.04
N SER A 48 9.60 1.22 -7.16
CA SER A 48 10.83 0.75 -6.53
C SER A 48 10.61 -0.49 -5.64
N LEU A 49 9.38 -0.72 -5.18
CA LEU A 49 8.97 -1.91 -4.44
C LEU A 49 8.50 -3.05 -5.35
N GLY A 50 8.53 -2.86 -6.68
CA GLY A 50 8.17 -3.87 -7.67
C GLY A 50 6.71 -3.87 -8.13
N LEU A 51 5.93 -2.82 -7.80
CA LEU A 51 4.60 -2.61 -8.35
C LEU A 51 4.70 -1.91 -9.72
N SER A 52 4.42 -2.63 -10.80
CA SER A 52 4.40 -2.05 -12.15
C SER A 52 3.17 -1.17 -12.36
N ASN A 53 3.12 -0.44 -13.47
CA ASN A 53 1.95 0.36 -13.84
C ASN A 53 0.69 -0.51 -13.96
N GLU A 54 0.81 -1.73 -14.50
CA GLU A 54 -0.29 -2.69 -14.55
C GLU A 54 -0.75 -3.10 -13.14
N GLY A 55 0.18 -3.27 -12.20
CA GLY A 55 -0.13 -3.55 -10.80
C GLY A 55 -0.83 -2.38 -10.11
N LEU A 56 -0.41 -1.15 -10.40
CA LEU A 56 -1.05 0.07 -9.90
C LEU A 56 -2.45 0.24 -10.50
N ALA A 57 -2.62 -0.02 -11.79
CA ALA A 57 -3.92 0.00 -12.45
C ALA A 57 -4.86 -1.10 -11.93
N ALA A 58 -4.33 -2.27 -11.58
CA ALA A 58 -5.11 -3.36 -10.99
C ALA A 58 -5.53 -3.11 -9.53
N TYR A 59 -4.82 -2.23 -8.82
CA TYR A 59 -5.19 -1.79 -7.47
C TYR A 59 -4.85 -0.32 -7.23
N PRO A 60 -5.63 0.62 -7.79
CA PRO A 60 -5.33 2.06 -7.73
C PRO A 60 -5.23 2.60 -6.31
N LEU A 61 -5.98 2.02 -5.38
CA LEU A 61 -6.09 2.44 -3.99
C LEU A 61 -4.73 2.51 -3.28
N ALA A 62 -3.72 1.72 -3.71
CA ALA A 62 -2.35 1.84 -3.21
C ALA A 62 -1.78 3.27 -3.29
N LEU A 63 -2.24 4.09 -4.24
CA LEU A 63 -1.82 5.48 -4.42
C LEU A 63 -2.40 6.43 -3.37
N GLY A 64 -3.47 6.02 -2.68
CA GLY A 64 -4.04 6.74 -1.55
C GLY A 64 -3.14 6.74 -0.31
N CYS A 65 -2.26 5.74 -0.17
CA CYS A 65 -1.35 5.65 0.95
C CYS A 65 -0.27 6.75 0.91
N SER A 66 0.04 7.32 2.07
CA SER A 66 1.22 8.17 2.21
C SER A 66 2.47 7.29 2.30
N VAL A 67 3.50 7.62 1.50
CA VAL A 67 4.81 6.96 1.58
C VAL A 67 5.35 6.98 3.01
N ARG A 68 5.40 8.17 3.64
CA ARG A 68 6.01 8.34 4.97
C ARG A 68 5.13 7.87 6.13
N LYS A 69 3.80 8.05 6.03
CA LYS A 69 2.89 7.75 7.16
C LYS A 69 2.33 6.32 7.13
N ASN A 70 2.27 5.69 5.96
CA ASN A 70 1.67 4.36 5.80
C ASN A 70 2.71 3.36 5.30
N MET A 71 3.26 3.56 4.10
CA MET A 71 4.06 2.54 3.42
C MET A 71 5.37 2.24 4.17
N VAL A 72 6.17 3.27 4.51
CA VAL A 72 7.45 3.09 5.20
C VAL A 72 7.27 2.39 6.55
N PRO A 73 6.35 2.81 7.45
CA PRO A 73 6.10 2.09 8.70
C PRO A 73 5.73 0.62 8.51
N VAL A 74 4.89 0.30 7.51
CA VAL A 74 4.50 -1.09 7.19
C VAL A 74 5.72 -1.89 6.74
N LEU A 75 6.49 -1.38 5.78
CA LEU A 75 7.66 -2.05 5.23
C LEU A 75 8.75 -2.26 6.29
N ASP A 76 9.00 -1.25 7.13
CA ASP A 76 9.93 -1.35 8.26
C ASP A 76 9.49 -2.43 9.25
N TYR A 77 8.19 -2.52 9.53
CA TYR A 77 7.66 -3.54 10.42
C TYR A 77 7.80 -4.94 9.82
N LEU A 78 7.45 -5.14 8.55
CA LEU A 78 7.66 -6.42 7.86
C LEU A 78 9.14 -6.82 7.86
N GLY A 79 10.05 -5.87 7.60
CA GLY A 79 11.49 -6.09 7.68
C GLY A 79 11.95 -6.51 9.09
N LYS A 80 11.44 -5.88 10.15
CA LYS A 80 11.72 -6.26 11.55
C LYS A 80 11.23 -7.66 11.90
N LEU A 81 10.14 -8.11 11.28
CA LEU A 81 9.67 -9.49 11.45
C LEU A 81 10.55 -10.51 10.73
N GLY A 82 11.35 -10.07 9.75
CA GLY A 82 12.24 -10.91 8.95
C GLY A 82 11.72 -11.20 7.54
N VAL A 83 10.70 -10.47 7.06
CA VAL A 83 10.28 -10.55 5.65
C VAL A 83 11.42 -10.03 4.78
N ARG A 84 11.81 -10.81 3.77
CA ARG A 84 12.94 -10.47 2.92
C ARG A 84 12.56 -9.38 1.94
N GLN A 85 13.50 -8.47 1.65
CA GLN A 85 13.25 -7.38 0.69
C GLN A 85 12.91 -7.88 -0.71
N ASP A 86 13.50 -9.00 -1.15
CA ASP A 86 13.22 -9.60 -2.45
C ASP A 86 11.89 -10.36 -2.52
N ALA A 87 11.27 -10.65 -1.37
CA ALA A 87 9.91 -11.19 -1.28
C ALA A 87 8.83 -10.09 -1.30
N LEU A 88 9.19 -8.83 -1.03
CA LEU A 88 8.24 -7.71 -1.00
C LEU A 88 7.53 -7.48 -2.34
N PRO A 89 8.20 -7.48 -3.51
CA PRO A 89 7.51 -7.33 -4.80
C PRO A 89 6.38 -8.34 -4.99
N ASP A 90 6.65 -9.61 -4.68
CA ASP A 90 5.66 -10.68 -4.85
C ASP A 90 4.54 -10.59 -3.81
N LEU A 91 4.84 -10.18 -2.59
CA LEU A 91 3.83 -9.91 -1.56
C LEU A 91 2.93 -8.75 -1.97
N LEU A 92 3.49 -7.63 -2.43
CA LEU A 92 2.74 -6.44 -2.84
C LEU A 92 1.92 -6.68 -4.11
N ARG A 93 2.44 -7.45 -5.07
CA ARG A 93 1.67 -7.83 -6.28
C ARG A 93 0.42 -8.64 -5.94
N ARG A 94 0.51 -9.52 -4.94
CA ARG A 94 -0.61 -10.39 -4.53
C ARG A 94 -1.51 -9.76 -3.47
N TYR A 95 -0.99 -8.83 -2.67
CA TYR A 95 -1.69 -8.26 -1.53
C TYR A 95 -1.30 -6.78 -1.30
N PRO A 96 -1.57 -5.89 -2.27
CA PRO A 96 -1.17 -4.47 -2.19
C PRO A 96 -1.88 -3.72 -1.06
N GLN A 97 -3.04 -4.20 -0.63
CA GLN A 97 -3.80 -3.65 0.49
C GLN A 97 -3.05 -3.66 1.83
N VAL A 98 -1.97 -4.46 1.99
CA VAL A 98 -1.10 -4.40 3.17
C VAL A 98 -0.54 -3.01 3.45
N LEU A 99 -0.34 -2.19 2.41
CA LEU A 99 0.19 -0.83 2.53
C LEU A 99 -0.77 0.13 3.25
N HIS A 100 -2.05 -0.24 3.36
CA HIS A 100 -3.06 0.53 4.11
C HIS A 100 -3.11 0.15 5.58
N ALA A 101 -2.51 -0.99 5.95
CA ALA A 101 -2.56 -1.49 7.32
C ALA A 101 -1.81 -0.57 8.28
N SER A 102 -2.40 -0.35 9.45
CA SER A 102 -1.69 0.22 10.59
C SER A 102 -0.84 -0.85 11.26
N VAL A 103 0.44 -0.54 11.47
CA VAL A 103 1.33 -1.44 12.22
C VAL A 103 0.77 -1.77 13.60
N VAL A 104 0.20 -0.78 14.29
CA VAL A 104 -0.23 -0.93 15.69
C VAL A 104 -1.61 -1.56 15.79
N VAL A 105 -2.53 -1.17 14.90
CA VAL A 105 -3.94 -1.57 14.98
C VAL A 105 -4.20 -2.88 14.23
N ASP A 106 -3.44 -3.15 13.17
CA ASP A 106 -3.72 -4.26 12.27
C ASP A 106 -2.60 -5.32 12.29
N LEU A 107 -1.35 -4.94 11.96
CA LEU A 107 -0.28 -5.92 11.78
C LEU A 107 0.22 -6.53 13.10
N ALA A 108 0.44 -5.72 14.14
CA ALA A 108 0.93 -6.21 15.42
C ALA A 108 -0.04 -7.17 16.14
N PRO A 109 -1.37 -6.92 16.14
CA PRO A 109 -2.34 -7.88 16.63
C PRO A 109 -2.32 -9.21 15.86
N VAL A 110 -2.16 -9.16 14.54
CA VAL A 110 -2.00 -10.36 13.71
C VAL A 110 -0.77 -11.17 14.12
N VAL A 111 0.38 -10.53 14.27
CA VAL A 111 1.62 -11.21 14.70
C VAL A 111 1.46 -11.81 16.10
N LYS A 112 0.82 -11.08 17.02
CA LYS A 112 0.54 -11.58 18.38
C LYS A 112 -0.39 -12.80 18.34
N TYR A 113 -1.41 -12.79 17.49
CA TYR A 113 -2.31 -13.93 17.31
C TYR A 113 -1.56 -15.16 16.78
N LEU A 114 -0.67 -14.99 15.80
CA LEU A 114 0.17 -16.09 15.30
C LEU A 114 1.02 -16.70 16.43
N GLN A 115 1.59 -15.87 17.30
CA GLN A 115 2.37 -16.35 18.45
C GLN A 115 1.52 -17.12 19.46
N VAL A 116 0.26 -16.73 19.67
CA VAL A 116 -0.69 -17.50 20.51
C VAL A 116 -1.01 -18.86 19.89
N MET A 117 -0.95 -18.97 18.55
CA MET A 117 -1.11 -20.22 17.80
C MET A 117 0.19 -21.03 17.67
N ASP A 118 1.16 -20.80 18.56
CA ASP A 118 2.45 -21.50 18.61
C ASP A 118 3.33 -21.31 17.36
N VAL A 119 3.08 -20.26 16.57
CA VAL A 119 3.97 -19.85 15.47
C VAL A 119 5.19 -19.15 16.08
N ARG A 120 6.38 -19.72 15.87
CA ARG A 120 7.60 -19.13 16.42
C ARG A 120 7.97 -17.87 15.65
N PRO A 121 8.66 -16.89 16.27
CA PRO A 121 9.00 -15.62 15.61
C PRO A 121 9.71 -15.77 14.25
N HIS A 122 10.59 -16.77 14.11
CA HIS A 122 11.30 -17.02 12.84
C HIS A 122 10.43 -17.63 11.74
N GLU A 123 9.24 -18.13 12.09
CA GLU A 123 8.26 -18.71 11.16
C GLU A 123 7.26 -17.64 10.67
N VAL A 124 7.13 -16.53 11.41
CA VAL A 124 6.19 -15.44 11.08
C VAL A 124 6.39 -14.89 9.66
N PRO A 125 7.60 -14.58 9.17
CA PRO A 125 7.79 -14.10 7.79
C PRO A 125 7.21 -15.05 6.75
N ARG A 126 7.49 -16.35 6.91
CA ARG A 126 7.01 -17.38 5.99
C ARG A 126 5.49 -17.50 5.99
N VAL A 127 4.83 -17.24 7.12
CA VAL A 127 3.37 -17.20 7.22
C VAL A 127 2.82 -15.93 6.55
N LEU A 128 3.44 -14.77 6.79
CA LEU A 128 3.01 -13.48 6.19
C LEU A 128 3.22 -13.44 4.67
N GLU A 129 4.23 -14.13 4.14
CA GLU A 129 4.48 -14.29 2.71
C GLU A 129 3.41 -15.13 1.99
N ARG A 130 2.54 -15.83 2.75
CA ARG A 130 1.38 -16.57 2.24
C ARG A 130 0.10 -15.74 2.38
N VAL A 131 -0.29 -15.16 1.25
CA VAL A 131 -1.42 -14.22 1.06
C VAL A 131 -2.74 -14.74 1.66
N GLU A 132 -2.97 -16.05 1.63
CA GLU A 132 -4.17 -16.72 2.17
C GLU A 132 -4.38 -16.43 3.68
N PHE A 133 -3.30 -16.21 4.43
CA PHE A 133 -3.38 -15.89 5.86
C PHE A 133 -3.74 -14.43 6.14
N LEU A 134 -3.34 -13.49 5.28
CA LEU A 134 -3.63 -12.07 5.51
C LEU A 134 -5.11 -11.75 5.29
N HIS A 135 -5.73 -12.40 4.29
CA HIS A 135 -7.16 -12.25 4.02
C HIS A 135 -8.04 -12.88 5.12
N SER A 136 -7.64 -14.04 5.67
CA SER A 136 -8.38 -14.73 6.74
C SER A 136 -8.27 -14.05 8.11
N LEU A 137 -7.24 -13.24 8.35
CA LEU A 137 -7.02 -12.51 9.60
C LEU A 137 -7.73 -11.14 9.65
N GLY A 138 -8.62 -10.86 8.69
CA GLY A 138 -9.46 -9.66 8.75
C GLY A 138 -8.74 -8.34 8.42
N LEU A 139 -7.51 -8.40 7.88
CA LEU A 139 -6.80 -7.24 7.33
C LEU A 139 -7.47 -6.68 6.05
N SER A 140 -8.65 -7.19 5.68
CA SER A 140 -9.28 -7.01 4.38
C SER A 140 -10.33 -5.91 4.29
N ALA A 141 -10.77 -5.24 5.38
CA ALA A 141 -11.95 -4.37 5.24
C ALA A 141 -12.13 -3.23 6.26
N ARG A 142 -11.06 -2.66 6.83
CA ARG A 142 -11.18 -1.49 7.73
C ARG A 142 -10.43 -0.23 7.30
N CYS A 143 -9.71 -0.30 6.18
CA CYS A 143 -8.80 0.76 5.76
C CYS A 143 -9.12 1.31 4.37
N ILE A 144 -10.41 1.54 4.07
CA ILE A 144 -10.88 2.48 3.04
C ILE A 144 -12.17 3.10 3.57
#